data_AF-A0A3A8F5S2-F1
#
_entry.id   AF-A0A3A8F5S2-F1
#
_cell.length_a   1.000
_cell.length_b   1.000
_cell.length_c   1.000
_cell.angle_alpha   90.00
_cell.angle_beta   90.00
_cell.angle_gamma   90.00
#
_symmetry.space_group_name_H-M   'P 1'
#
loop_
_entity.id
_entity.type
_entity.pdbx_description
1 polymer ?
#
loop_
_entity_poly.entity_id
_entity_poly.type
_entity_poly.pdbx_seq_one_letter_code
_entity_poly.pdbx_strand_id
1 'polypeptide(L)'
;MENQAAKKSFFNQGLSTSAYLMCGWPFILVFVGGAIGGGLGALAYFINLKIYKSNLSNMYKVILNILTGMTAMILWYLIAISIAVYFQQ
;
A
#
# COMPACT_ATOMS: atom_id res chain seq x y z
N MET A 1 13.53 -23.20 -33.30
CA MET A 1 13.12 -21.91 -33.90
C MET A 1 11.73 -21.59 -33.37
N GLU A 2 11.66 -21.01 -32.16
CA GLU A 2 10.39 -20.69 -31.51
C GLU A 2 9.81 -19.43 -32.13
N ASN A 3 8.56 -19.52 -32.54
CA ASN A 3 7.92 -18.66 -33.53
C ASN A 3 7.73 -17.23 -33.00
N GLN A 4 8.54 -16.29 -33.49
CA GLN A 4 8.44 -14.84 -33.24
C GLN A 4 7.04 -14.27 -33.53
N ALA A 5 6.21 -14.95 -34.34
CA ALA A 5 4.84 -14.56 -34.64
C ALA A 5 3.90 -14.67 -33.43
N ALA A 6 4.12 -15.64 -32.52
CA ALA A 6 3.27 -15.82 -31.34
C ALA A 6 3.47 -14.69 -30.31
N LYS A 7 4.72 -14.25 -30.13
CA LYS A 7 5.08 -13.15 -29.22
C LYS A 7 4.52 -11.81 -29.71
N LYS A 8 4.54 -11.56 -31.02
CA LYS A 8 4.00 -10.33 -31.60
C LYS A 8 2.46 -10.26 -31.49
N SER A 9 1.77 -11.40 -31.58
CA SER A 9 0.30 -11.47 -31.47
C SER A 9 -0.23 -11.09 -30.09
N PHE A 10 0.43 -11.56 -29.02
CA PHE A 10 0.00 -11.29 -27.64
C PHE A 10 0.03 -9.79 -27.29
N PHE A 11 0.98 -9.03 -27.84
CA PHE A 11 1.11 -7.59 -27.60
C PHE A 11 0.38 -6.70 -28.61
N ASN A 12 -0.14 -7.25 -29.71
CA ASN A 12 -0.76 -6.49 -30.80
C ASN A 12 -2.28 -6.70 -30.91
N GLN A 13 -2.87 -7.41 -29.95
CA GLN A 13 -4.31 -7.36 -29.72
C GLN A 13 -4.63 -6.09 -28.94
N GLY A 14 -4.94 -5.01 -29.65
CA GLY A 14 -5.47 -3.80 -29.04
C GLY A 14 -6.74 -4.13 -28.29
N LEU A 15 -6.64 -4.29 -26.96
CA LEU A 15 -7.82 -4.51 -26.12
C LEU A 15 -8.74 -3.31 -26.27
N SER A 16 -10.05 -3.57 -26.36
CA SER A 16 -11.05 -2.51 -26.26
C SER A 16 -10.82 -1.70 -24.99
N THR A 17 -11.01 -0.37 -25.04
CA THR A 17 -10.93 0.52 -23.87
C THR A 17 -11.80 0.02 -22.72
N SER A 18 -12.93 -0.62 -23.01
CA SER A 18 -13.81 -1.24 -22.01
C SER A 18 -13.13 -2.39 -21.26
N ALA A 19 -12.29 -3.19 -21.93
CA ALA A 19 -11.55 -4.28 -21.31
C ALA A 19 -10.46 -3.75 -20.36
N TYR A 20 -9.78 -2.65 -20.71
CA TYR A 20 -8.85 -1.98 -19.79
C TYR A 20 -9.54 -1.44 -18.54
N LEU A 21 -10.73 -0.85 -18.67
CA LEU A 21 -11.52 -0.37 -17.53
C LEU A 21 -12.02 -1.53 -16.66
N MET A 22 -12.46 -2.63 -17.28
CA MET A 22 -12.83 -3.85 -16.56
C MET A 22 -11.65 -4.50 -15.85
N CYS A 23 -10.43 -4.43 -16.38
CA CYS A 23 -9.23 -4.86 -15.65
C CYS A 23 -8.85 -3.89 -14.52
N GLY A 24 -9.34 -2.65 -14.56
CA GLY A 24 -8.99 -1.58 -13.63
C GLY A 24 -9.74 -1.62 -12.30
N TRP A 25 -10.86 -2.34 -12.19
CA TRP A 25 -11.66 -2.40 -10.96
C TRP A 25 -10.89 -2.76 -9.68
N PRO A 26 -9.81 -3.59 -9.67
CA PRO A 26 -9.08 -3.90 -8.43
C PRO A 26 -8.26 -2.70 -7.93
N PHE A 27 -7.91 -1.74 -8.79
CA PHE A 27 -7.19 -0.54 -8.36
C PHE A 27 -8.02 0.34 -7.43
N ILE A 28 -9.35 0.26 -7.48
CA ILE A 28 -10.22 0.96 -6.53
C ILE A 28 -10.01 0.41 -5.12
N LEU A 29 -9.87 -0.91 -4.96
CA LEU A 29 -9.59 -1.55 -3.67
C LEU A 29 -8.21 -1.13 -3.15
N VAL A 30 -7.21 -1.09 -4.03
CA VAL A 30 -5.86 -0.60 -3.69
C VAL A 30 -5.89 0.88 -3.32
N PHE A 31 -6.70 1.69 -3.98
CA PHE A 31 -6.83 3.11 -3.66
C PHE A 31 -7.42 3.31 -2.26
N VAL A 32 -8.48 2.58 -1.90
CA VAL A 32 -9.10 2.69 -0.56
C VAL A 32 -8.15 2.17 0.53
N GLY A 33 -7.64 0.94 0.40
CA GLY A 33 -6.71 0.37 1.37
C GLY A 33 -5.39 1.14 1.45
N GLY A 34 -4.91 1.64 0.31
CA GLY A 34 -3.72 2.46 0.17
C GLY A 34 -3.89 3.87 0.70
N ALA A 35 -5.08 4.46 0.66
CA ALA A 35 -5.34 5.75 1.30
C ALA A 35 -5.23 5.64 2.83
N ILE A 36 -5.79 4.59 3.43
CA ILE A 36 -5.67 4.31 4.87
C ILE A 36 -4.21 4.03 5.24
N GLY A 37 -3.55 3.14 4.49
CA GLY A 37 -2.14 2.80 4.72
C GLY A 37 -1.21 3.98 4.51
N GLY A 38 -1.46 4.79 3.47
CA GLY A 38 -0.71 6.01 3.15
C GLY A 38 -0.89 7.08 4.22
N GLY A 39 -2.11 7.29 4.73
CA GLY A 39 -2.38 8.22 5.82
C GLY A 39 -1.65 7.84 7.10
N LEU A 40 -1.73 6.57 7.51
CA LEU A 40 -1.01 6.05 8.68
C LEU A 40 0.51 6.09 8.49
N GLY A 41 1.00 5.73 7.31
CA GLY A 41 2.42 5.79 6.96
C GLY A 41 2.96 7.21 6.97
N ALA A 42 2.20 8.18 6.46
CA ALA A 42 2.56 9.60 6.50
C ALA A 42 2.62 10.11 7.95
N LEU A 43 1.65 9.75 8.79
CA LEU A 43 1.66 10.05 10.22
C LEU A 43 2.90 9.47 10.92
N ALA A 44 3.18 8.18 10.69
CA ALA A 44 4.37 7.51 11.22
C ALA A 44 5.66 8.20 10.77
N TYR A 45 5.73 8.61 9.50
CA TYR A 45 6.86 9.38 8.97
C TYR A 45 7.06 10.71 9.71
N PHE A 46 6.00 11.49 9.93
CA PHE A 46 6.10 12.75 10.66
C PHE A 46 6.50 12.54 12.13
N ILE A 47 6.02 11.48 12.78
CA ILE A 47 6.44 11.10 14.13
C ILE A 47 7.94 10.72 14.13
N ASN A 48 8.38 9.93 13.17
CA ASN A 48 9.78 9.54 13.02
C ASN A 48 10.69 10.74 12.78
N LEU A 49 10.27 11.72 11.96
CA LEU A 49 11.02 12.98 11.81
C LEU A 49 11.21 13.71 13.15
N LYS A 50 10.19 13.73 14.01
CA LYS A 50 10.30 14.33 15.35
C LYS A 50 11.24 13.53 16.25
N ILE A 51 11.19 12.20 16.20
CA ILE A 51 12.12 11.30 16.92
C ILE A 51 13.56 11.57 16.50
N TYR A 52 13.84 11.64 15.20
CA TYR A 52 15.20 11.85 14.71
C TYR A 52 15.76 13.24 15.03
N LYS A 53 14.89 14.27 15.10
CA LYS A 53 15.24 15.63 15.54
C LYS A 53 15.42 15.79 17.05
N SER A 54 15.06 14.79 17.86
CA SER A 54 15.21 14.86 19.32
C SER A 54 16.67 14.70 19.78
N ASN A 55 16.94 15.05 21.04
CA ASN A 55 18.24 14.88 21.69
C ASN A 55 18.52 13.44 22.18
N LEU A 56 17.75 12.45 21.73
CA LEU A 56 17.95 11.04 22.07
C LEU A 56 19.23 10.47 21.43
N SER A 57 19.80 9.44 22.06
CA SER A 57 20.92 8.69 21.46
C SER A 57 20.49 7.99 20.16
N ASN A 58 21.45 7.72 19.27
CA ASN A 58 21.17 7.10 17.98
C ASN A 58 20.47 5.74 18.09
N MET A 59 20.79 4.95 19.11
CA MET A 59 20.16 3.65 19.34
C MET A 59 18.66 3.79 19.64
N TYR A 60 18.27 4.73 20.51
CA TYR A 60 16.86 4.95 20.83
C TYR A 60 16.06 5.47 19.63
N LYS A 61 16.67 6.31 18.78
CA LYS A 61 16.02 6.80 17.55
C LYS A 61 15.66 5.66 16.61
N VAL A 62 16.57 4.71 16.42
CA VAL A 62 16.34 3.53 15.56
C VAL A 62 15.24 2.64 16.13
N ILE A 63 15.28 2.35 17.44
CA ILE A 63 14.26 1.52 18.09
C ILE A 63 12.88 2.16 17.98
N LEU A 64 12.76 3.46 18.29
CA LEU A 64 11.49 4.18 18.22
C LEU A 64 10.96 4.30 16.79
N ASN A 65 11.84 4.42 15.78
CA ASN A 65 11.44 4.39 14.37
C ASN A 65 10.76 3.07 13.99
N ILE A 66 11.40 1.94 14.35
CA ILE A 66 10.86 0.61 14.09
C ILE A 66 9.53 0.41 14.82
N LEU A 67 9.46 0.78 16.11
CA LEU A 67 8.24 0.69 16.90
C LEU A 67 7.10 1.53 16.30
N THR A 68 7.39 2.76 15.88
CA THR A 68 6.39 3.64 15.24
C THR A 68 5.87 3.02 13.94
N GLY A 69 6.75 2.44 13.12
CA GLY A 69 6.36 1.72 11.90
C GLY A 69 5.50 0.48 12.18
N MET A 70 5.88 -0.33 13.17
CA MET A 70 5.10 -1.48 13.61
C MET A 70 3.71 -1.07 14.12
N THR A 71 3.63 -0.01 14.92
CA THR A 71 2.35 0.52 15.41
C THR A 71 1.44 0.95 14.26
N ALA A 72 1.98 1.64 13.25
CA ALA A 72 1.21 2.03 12.06
C ALA A 72 0.68 0.82 11.27
N MET A 73 1.50 -0.22 11.11
CA MET A 73 1.09 -1.49 10.48
C MET A 73 -0.03 -2.19 11.26
N ILE A 74 0.09 -2.28 12.58
CA ILE A 74 -0.93 -2.87 13.45
C ILE A 74 -2.24 -2.08 13.34
N LEU A 75 -2.18 -0.75 13.42
CA LEU A 75 -3.36 0.12 13.28
C LEU A 75 -4.03 -0.05 11.92
N TRP A 76 -3.27 -0.11 10.84
CA TRP A 76 -3.80 -0.35 9.50
C TRP A 76 -4.56 -1.68 9.42
N TYR A 77 -3.98 -2.75 9.97
CA TYR A 77 -4.62 -4.07 10.00
C TYR A 77 -5.88 -4.10 10.85
N LEU A 78 -5.87 -3.44 12.02
CA LEU A 78 -7.05 -3.33 12.89
C LEU A 78 -8.19 -2.57 12.19
N ILE A 79 -7.89 -1.48 11.47
CA ILE A 79 -8.89 -0.75 10.68
C ILE A 79 -9.48 -1.68 9.60
N ALA A 80 -8.65 -2.46 8.91
CA ALA A 80 -9.12 -3.41 7.90
C ALA A 80 -10.08 -4.45 8.51
N ILE A 81 -9.76 -5.00 9.69
CA ILE A 81 -10.65 -5.90 10.42
C ILE A 81 -11.95 -5.21 10.81
N SER A 82 -11.89 -4.00 11.37
CA SER A 82 -13.10 -3.25 11.77
C SER A 82 -14.04 -3.01 10.60
N ILE A 83 -13.50 -2.67 9.43
CA ILE A 83 -14.26 -2.52 8.19
C ILE A 83 -14.90 -3.86 7.81
N ALA A 84 -14.14 -4.96 7.82
CA ALA A 84 -14.66 -6.28 7.49
C ALA A 84 -15.79 -6.73 8.43
N VAL A 85 -15.62 -6.51 9.74
CA VAL A 85 -16.64 -6.82 10.77
C VAL A 85 -17.90 -5.99 10.56
N TYR A 86 -17.76 -4.70 10.23
CA TYR A 86 -18.90 -3.82 9.95
C TYR A 86 -19.76 -4.31 8.77
N PHE A 87 -19.14 -4.85 7.73
CA PHE A 87 -19.85 -5.41 6.57
C PHE A 87 -20.42 -6.83 6.80
N GLN A 88 -20.07 -7.50 7.90
CA GLN A 88 -20.60 -8.81 8.27
C GLN A 88 -21.80 -8.73 9.23
N GLN A 89 -22.18 -7.53 9.66
CA GLN A 89 -23.41 -7.27 10.45
C GLN A 89 -24.63 -7.19 9.54
#